data_AF-A0A1I4HKB2-F1
#
_entry.id   AF-A0A1I4HKB2-F1
#
_cell.length_a   1.000
_cell.length_b   1.000
_cell.length_c   1.000
_cell.angle_alpha   90.00
_cell.angle_beta   90.00
_cell.angle_gamma   90.00
#
_symmetry.space_group_name_H-M   'P 1'
#
loop_
_entity.id
_entity.type
_entity.pdbx_description
1 polymer ?
#
loop_
_entity_poly.entity_id
_entity_poly.type
_entity_poly.pdbx_seq_one_letter_code
_entity_poly.pdbx_strand_id
1 'polypeptide(L)'
;MNCTPIVRHSLTIGGVVFLAKYSTEEKLEAVLAYLEGKASYKTIAEERNMSTAPLKRWVLRYQKHGEEGITSTYTNHEIQFKIDVLNYMNEFGASINETAARFNLS
;
A
#
# COMPACT_ATOMS: atom_id res chain seq x y z
N MET A 1 14.94 2.55 -24.38
CA MET A 1 14.78 1.45 -23.40
C MET A 1 15.59 1.81 -22.17
N ASN A 2 14.98 1.90 -20.99
CA ASN A 2 15.66 1.86 -19.69
C ASN A 2 14.60 1.49 -18.66
N CYS A 3 14.44 0.19 -18.43
CA CYS A 3 13.57 -0.36 -17.40
C CYS A 3 14.17 -0.05 -16.04
N THR A 4 13.45 0.70 -15.21
CA THR A 4 13.88 1.05 -13.85
C THR A 4 13.89 -0.22 -12.98
N PRO A 5 14.95 -0.48 -12.21
CA PRO A 5 15.00 -1.63 -11.30
C PRO A 5 13.91 -1.49 -10.23
N ILE A 6 13.13 -2.56 -10.04
CA ILE A 6 12.09 -2.61 -9.02
C ILE A 6 12.78 -2.81 -7.67
N VAL A 7 13.15 -1.72 -7.00
CA VAL A 7 13.57 -1.78 -5.60
C VAL A 7 12.30 -2.05 -4.80
N ARG A 8 12.12 -3.30 -4.37
CA ARG A 8 10.94 -3.74 -3.61
C ARG A 8 11.25 -3.57 -2.13
N HIS A 9 10.62 -2.59 -1.47
CA HIS A 9 10.66 -2.52 -0.01
C HIS A 9 9.75 -3.63 0.56
N SER A 10 10.36 -4.57 1.29
CA SER A 10 9.63 -5.65 1.99
C SER A 10 9.29 -5.20 3.40
N LEU A 11 7.99 -5.09 3.70
CA LEU A 11 7.52 -5.00 5.07
C LEU A 11 7.23 -6.42 5.56
N THR A 12 7.97 -6.89 6.56
CA THR A 12 7.76 -8.20 7.18
C THR A 12 7.03 -8.00 8.51
N ILE A 13 5.75 -8.36 8.56
CA ILE A 13 4.98 -8.41 9.80
C ILE A 13 4.48 -9.85 9.94
N GLY A 14 4.96 -10.60 10.95
CA GLY A 14 4.47 -11.94 11.23
C GLY A 14 4.68 -13.00 10.12
N GLY A 15 5.74 -12.89 9.31
CA GLY A 15 6.06 -13.89 8.27
C GLY A 15 5.35 -13.69 6.93
N VAL A 16 4.49 -12.68 6.78
CA VAL A 16 3.85 -12.31 5.51
C VAL A 16 4.59 -11.14 4.85
N VAL A 17 4.96 -11.29 3.57
CA VAL A 17 5.67 -10.26 2.79
C VAL A 17 4.66 -9.40 2.03
N PHE A 18 4.44 -8.17 2.52
CA PHE A 18 3.64 -7.19 1.78
C PHE A 18 4.54 -6.39 0.84
N LEU A 19 4.38 -6.61 -0.46
CA LEU A 19 5.18 -5.95 -1.47
C LEU A 19 4.58 -4.57 -1.82
N ALA A 20 4.94 -3.56 -1.05
CA ALA A 20 4.62 -2.18 -1.40
C ALA A 20 5.72 -1.63 -2.34
N LYS A 21 5.31 -1.05 -3.47
CA LYS A 21 6.26 -0.41 -4.41
C LYS A 21 6.91 0.85 -3.84
N TYR A 22 6.33 1.42 -2.78
CA TYR A 22 6.78 2.63 -2.08
C TYR A 22 6.44 2.50 -0.60
N SER A 23 7.40 2.77 0.27
CA SER A 23 7.24 2.81 1.72
C SER A 23 6.39 4.01 2.14
N THR A 24 5.83 3.98 3.35
CA THR A 24 5.03 5.10 3.86
C THR A 24 5.88 6.36 4.02
N GLU A 25 7.12 6.22 4.48
CA GLU A 25 8.08 7.33 4.64
C GLU A 25 8.39 8.00 3.29
N GLU A 26 8.66 7.21 2.25
CA GLU A 26 8.92 7.72 0.90
C GLU A 26 7.71 8.49 0.33
N LYS A 27 6.50 8.04 0.62
CA LYS A 27 5.25 8.74 0.24
C LYS A 27 5.13 10.06 0.98
N LEU A 28 5.40 10.06 2.28
CA LEU A 28 5.27 11.22 3.15
C LEU A 28 6.25 12.32 2.72
N GLU A 29 7.52 11.97 2.54
CA GLU A 29 8.52 12.92 2.05
C GLU A 29 8.15 13.53 0.69
N ALA A 30 7.67 12.71 -0.26
CA ALA A 30 7.29 13.22 -1.58
C ALA A 30 6.07 14.17 -1.53
N VAL A 31 5.13 13.91 -0.63
CA VAL A 31 3.98 14.78 -0.38
C VAL A 31 4.39 16.08 0.31
N LEU A 32 5.25 16.00 1.34
CA LEU A 32 5.75 17.17 2.06
C LEU A 32 6.58 18.09 1.16
N ALA A 33 7.46 17.52 0.33
CA ALA A 33 8.25 18.29 -0.64
C ALA A 33 7.37 19.08 -1.62
N TYR A 34 6.22 18.52 -2.00
CA TYR A 34 5.23 19.24 -2.81
C TYR A 34 4.51 20.34 -2.02
N LEU A 35 4.08 20.06 -0.79
CA LEU A 35 3.34 21.01 0.05
C LEU A 35 4.20 22.20 0.52
N GLU A 36 5.49 21.97 0.77
CA GLU A 36 6.46 23.04 1.06
C GLU A 36 6.77 23.91 -0.17
N GLY A 37 6.23 23.60 -1.35
CA GLY A 37 6.44 24.36 -2.58
C GLY A 37 7.86 24.24 -3.14
N LYS A 38 8.66 23.28 -2.67
CA LYS A 38 10.06 23.09 -3.08
C LYS A 38 10.18 22.68 -4.55
N ALA A 39 9.18 21.97 -5.09
CA ALA A 39 9.22 21.46 -6.46
C ALA A 39 7.83 21.11 -7.02
N SER A 40 7.73 21.11 -8.37
CA SER A 40 6.53 20.65 -9.08
C SER A 40 6.39 19.12 -9.06
N TYR A 41 5.18 18.61 -9.25
CA TYR A 41 4.90 17.16 -9.33
C TYR A 41 5.86 16.39 -10.24
N LYS A 42 6.23 16.99 -11.39
CA LYS A 42 7.12 16.37 -12.36
C LYS A 42 8.55 16.26 -11.82
N THR A 43 9.07 17.33 -11.25
CA THR A 43 10.43 17.39 -10.68
C THR A 43 10.59 16.40 -9.53
N ILE A 44 9.62 16.34 -8.59
CA ILE A 44 9.64 15.37 -7.47
C ILE A 44 9.57 13.95 -8.00
N ALA A 45 8.75 13.72 -9.03
CA ALA A 45 8.60 12.42 -9.65
C ALA A 45 9.87 11.95 -10.37
N GLU A 46 10.55 12.85 -11.06
CA GLU A 46 11.82 12.57 -11.75
C GLU A 46 12.96 12.32 -10.75
N GLU A 47 13.09 13.13 -9.71
CA GLU A 47 14.09 12.96 -8.64
C GLU A 47 13.94 11.59 -7.96
N ARG A 48 12.71 11.22 -7.62
CA ARG A 48 12.41 9.97 -6.90
C ARG A 48 12.09 8.79 -7.82
N ASN A 49 12.33 8.91 -9.13
CA ASN A 49 12.07 7.87 -10.14
C ASN A 49 10.66 7.25 -10.01
N MET A 50 9.68 8.08 -9.68
CA MET A 50 8.31 7.69 -9.44
C MET A 50 7.38 8.25 -10.51
N SER A 51 6.19 7.67 -10.65
CA SER A 51 5.19 8.22 -11.56
C SER A 51 4.47 9.40 -10.92
N THR A 52 4.10 10.40 -11.72
CA THR A 52 3.37 11.58 -11.23
C THR A 52 1.94 11.27 -10.76
N ALA A 53 1.31 10.24 -11.32
CA ALA A 53 -0.05 9.80 -10.97
C ALA A 53 -0.21 9.38 -9.49
N PRO A 54 0.61 8.46 -8.94
CA PRO A 54 0.53 8.10 -7.52
C PRO A 54 0.84 9.30 -6.60
N LEU A 55 1.78 10.18 -6.97
CA LEU A 55 2.11 11.37 -6.19
C LEU A 55 0.89 12.30 -6.03
N LYS A 56 0.18 12.60 -7.12
CA LYS A 56 -1.07 13.39 -7.07
C LYS A 56 -2.11 12.76 -6.15
N ARG A 57 -2.24 11.42 -6.22
CA ARG A 57 -3.20 10.67 -5.39
C ARG A 57 -2.82 10.71 -3.91
N TRP A 58 -1.53 10.67 -3.57
CA TRP A 58 -1.08 10.80 -2.18
C TRP A 58 -1.28 12.21 -1.64
N VAL A 59 -0.93 13.24 -2.41
CA VAL A 59 -1.17 14.64 -2.01
C VAL A 59 -2.66 14.89 -1.75
N LEU A 60 -3.55 14.40 -2.62
CA LEU A 60 -4.99 14.55 -2.43
C LEU A 60 -5.48 13.85 -1.16
N ARG A 61 -5.00 12.64 -0.88
CA ARG A 61 -5.38 11.92 0.35
C ARG A 61 -4.83 12.58 1.59
N TYR A 62 -3.59 13.07 1.54
CA TYR A 62 -2.97 13.80 2.64
C TYR A 62 -3.74 15.07 2.98
N GLN A 63 -4.19 15.82 1.98
CA GLN A 63 -5.02 17.01 2.23
C GLN A 63 -6.38 16.67 2.86
N LYS A 64 -6.95 15.49 2.58
CA LYS A 64 -8.26 15.07 3.12
C LYS A 64 -8.19 14.38 4.47
N HIS A 65 -7.15 13.60 4.72
CA HIS A 65 -7.06 12.66 5.84
C HIS A 65 -5.72 12.77 6.60
N GLY A 66 -4.87 13.75 6.28
CA GLY A 66 -3.54 13.88 6.88
C GLY A 66 -2.62 12.70 6.56
N GLU A 67 -1.68 12.42 7.46
CA GLU A 67 -0.75 11.29 7.35
C GLU A 67 -1.47 9.95 7.24
N GLU A 68 -2.64 9.81 7.89
CA GLU A 68 -3.49 8.61 7.83
C GLU A 68 -4.00 8.29 6.42
N GLY A 69 -4.09 9.30 5.55
CA GLY A 69 -4.51 9.13 4.16
C GLY A 69 -3.45 8.47 3.27
N ILE A 70 -2.17 8.56 3.65
CA ILE A 70 -1.04 8.06 2.85
C ILE A 70 -0.32 6.89 3.50
N THR A 71 -0.45 6.74 4.83
CA THR A 71 -0.16 5.49 5.50
C THR A 71 -1.06 4.43 4.88
N SER A 72 -0.46 3.31 4.50
CA SER A 72 -1.25 2.17 4.06
C SER A 72 -1.91 1.60 5.31
N THR A 73 -3.02 2.20 5.76
CA THR A 73 -3.87 1.57 6.75
C THR A 73 -4.43 0.33 6.08
N TYR A 74 -3.82 -0.81 6.37
CA TYR A 74 -4.55 -2.06 6.27
C TYR A 74 -5.70 -1.86 7.25
N THR A 75 -6.85 -1.39 6.73
CA THR A 75 -8.05 -1.12 7.53
C THR A 75 -8.20 -2.28 8.49
N ASN A 76 -8.26 -1.95 9.77
CA ASN A 76 -8.41 -2.86 10.90
C ASN A 76 -9.80 -3.52 10.87
N HIS A 77 -10.13 -4.17 9.75
CA HIS A 77 -10.84 -5.42 9.84
C HIS A 77 -9.82 -6.40 10.37
N GLU A 78 -10.15 -6.98 11.52
CA GLU A 78 -9.38 -7.96 12.28
C GLU A 78 -8.39 -8.68 11.36
N ILE A 79 -7.13 -8.22 11.31
CA ILE A 79 -6.15 -8.70 10.31
C ILE A 79 -6.01 -10.22 10.42
N GLN A 80 -6.16 -10.72 11.64
CA GLN A 80 -6.22 -12.14 11.96
C GLN A 80 -7.37 -12.84 11.25
N PHE A 81 -8.58 -12.27 11.21
CA PHE A 81 -9.71 -12.87 10.49
C PHE A 81 -9.41 -13.07 9.00
N LYS A 82 -8.77 -12.09 8.33
CA LYS A 82 -8.38 -12.24 6.91
C LYS A 82 -7.27 -13.26 6.73
N ILE A 83 -6.29 -13.31 7.64
CA ILE A 83 -5.22 -14.30 7.64
C ILE A 83 -5.80 -15.71 7.82
N ASP A 84 -6.76 -15.87 8.74
CA ASP A 84 -7.39 -17.15 9.08
C ASP A 84 -8.19 -17.71 7.90
N VAL A 85 -8.99 -16.85 7.24
CA VAL A 85 -9.71 -17.18 6.00
C VAL A 85 -8.74 -17.66 4.91
N LEU A 86 -7.63 -16.96 4.70
CA LEU A 86 -6.65 -17.31 3.66
C LEU A 86 -5.86 -18.57 3.98
N ASN A 87 -5.44 -18.75 5.24
CA ASN A 87 -4.75 -19.95 5.70
C ASN A 87 -5.64 -21.18 5.56
N TYR A 88 -6.93 -21.06 5.92
CA TYR A 88 -7.91 -22.12 5.75
C TYR A 88 -8.05 -22.53 4.26
N MET A 89 -8.18 -21.56 3.36
CA MET A 89 -8.24 -21.85 1.92
C MET A 89 -6.98 -22.56 1.42
N ASN A 90 -5.81 -22.17 1.92
CA ASN A 90 -4.53 -22.73 1.49
C ASN A 90 -4.25 -24.12 2.08
N GLU A 91 -4.62 -24.36 3.34
CA GLU A 91 -4.38 -25.63 4.04
C GLU A 91 -5.36 -26.72 3.62
N PHE A 92 -6.63 -26.37 3.42
CA PHE A 92 -7.69 -27.33 3.09
C PHE A 92 -8.05 -27.36 1.60
N GLY A 93 -7.46 -26.47 0.77
CA GLY A 93 -7.85 -26.31 -0.63
C GLY A 93 -9.31 -25.87 -0.80
N ALA A 94 -9.87 -25.20 0.23
CA ALA A 94 -11.28 -24.88 0.31
C ALA A 94 -11.69 -23.88 -0.76
N SER A 95 -12.87 -24.09 -1.34
CA SER A 95 -13.40 -23.16 -2.34
C SER A 95 -13.84 -21.84 -1.71
N ILE A 96 -13.98 -20.80 -2.54
CA ILE A 96 -14.44 -19.47 -2.09
C ILE A 96 -15.82 -19.55 -1.43
N ASN A 97 -16.75 -20.32 -2.02
CA ASN A 97 -18.11 -20.47 -1.48
C ASN A 97 -18.14 -21.26 -0.17
N GLU A 98 -17.32 -22.31 -0.06
CA GLU A 98 -17.19 -23.10 1.16
C GLU A 98 -16.61 -22.27 2.30
N THR A 99 -15.56 -21.50 2.00
CA THR A 99 -14.92 -20.59 2.95
C THR A 99 -15.87 -19.47 3.36
N ALA A 100 -16.61 -18.88 2.42
CA ALA A 100 -17.60 -17.85 2.71
C ALA A 100 -18.71 -18.36 3.64
N ALA A 101 -19.23 -19.57 3.39
CA ALA A 101 -20.21 -20.21 4.27
C ALA A 101 -19.62 -20.49 5.67
N ARG A 102 -18.35 -20.91 5.75
CA ARG A 102 -17.66 -21.23 7.01
C ARG A 102 -17.43 -19.99 7.88
N PHE A 103 -17.00 -18.88 7.28
CA PHE A 103 -16.70 -17.63 7.96
C PHE A 103 -17.88 -16.65 8.00
N ASN A 104 -19.07 -17.11 7.61
CA ASN A 104 -20.30 -16.33 7.55
C ASN A 104 -20.13 -15.00 6.79
N LEU A 105 -19.39 -15.08 5.68
CA LEU A 105 -19.16 -13.97 4.76
C LEU A 105 -20.34 -13.93 3.80
N SER A 106 -21.09 -12.82 3.83
CA SER A 106 -22.17 -12.54 2.89
C SER A 106 -21.66 -11.85 1.63
#